data_AF-A0A2V6NTJ3-F1
#
_entry.id   AF-A0A2V6NTJ3-F1
#
_cell.length_a   1.000
_cell.length_b   1.000
_cell.length_c   1.000
_cell.angle_alpha   90.00
_cell.angle_beta   90.00
_cell.angle_gamma   90.00
#
_symmetry.space_group_name_H-M   'P 1'
#
loop_
_entity.id
_entity.type
_entity.pdbx_description
1 polymer ?
#
loop_
_entity_poly.entity_id
_entity_poly.type
_entity_poly.pdbx_seq_one_letter_code
_entity_poly.pdbx_strand_id
1 'polypeptide(L)'
;MAKAYDKVVPNVVQRAVRNIFENIGSIRRILNLALQGRFNDSGQELGRFVINTFFGLGGFIDAAPSFGVGKLEADTGQTFGVWGAGPGPYLVLPLLPPLTVRDAFGYAFDSVLDPVVWVAPFTTVLAVTAERTINERAMNLEFFQDVEETVLDLYSAVR
;
A
#
# COMPACT_ATOMS: atom_id res chain seq x y z
N MET A 1 -15.83 3.64 12.02
CA MET A 1 -15.46 2.21 11.84
C MET A 1 -14.03 1.93 12.32
N ALA A 2 -13.02 2.73 11.92
CA ALA A 2 -11.64 2.62 12.42
C ALA A 2 -11.51 2.56 13.95
N LYS A 3 -12.15 3.48 14.68
CA LYS A 3 -12.17 3.47 16.17
C LYS A 3 -12.80 2.21 16.79
N ALA A 4 -13.71 1.54 16.08
CA ALA A 4 -14.34 0.31 16.57
C ALA A 4 -13.48 -0.92 16.27
N TYR A 5 -12.82 -0.97 15.11
CA TYR A 5 -11.85 -2.01 14.76
C TYR A 5 -10.65 -1.99 15.69
N ASP A 6 -10.12 -0.80 15.98
CA ASP A 6 -9.02 -0.58 16.92
C ASP A 6 -9.34 -1.08 18.34
N LYS A 7 -10.60 -0.93 18.76
CA LYS A 7 -11.06 -1.36 20.08
C LYS A 7 -11.27 -2.87 20.20
N VAL A 8 -11.48 -3.58 19.10
CA VAL A 8 -11.84 -5.01 19.09
C VAL A 8 -10.66 -5.89 18.72
N VAL A 9 -9.82 -5.46 17.78
CA VAL A 9 -8.70 -6.26 17.28
C VAL A 9 -7.42 -5.81 17.97
N PRO A 10 -6.68 -6.71 18.66
CA PRO A 10 -5.40 -6.35 19.27
C PRO A 10 -4.40 -5.82 18.24
N ASN A 11 -3.64 -4.79 18.62
CA ASN A 11 -2.62 -4.15 17.78
C ASN A 11 -1.58 -5.11 17.18
N VAL A 12 -1.38 -6.28 17.79
CA VAL A 12 -0.48 -7.33 17.25
C VAL A 12 -1.09 -7.99 16.03
N VAL A 13 -2.39 -8.29 16.05
CA VAL A 13 -3.11 -8.93 14.94
C VAL A 13 -3.24 -7.95 13.78
N GLN A 14 -3.61 -6.69 14.05
CA GLN A 14 -3.67 -5.64 13.02
C GLN A 14 -2.34 -5.48 12.27
N ARG A 15 -1.22 -5.50 13.01
CA ARG A 15 0.13 -5.42 12.43
C ARG A 15 0.48 -6.67 11.63
N ALA A 16 0.16 -7.85 12.12
CA ALA A 16 0.43 -9.09 11.39
C ALA A 16 -0.32 -9.16 10.06
N VAL A 17 -1.61 -8.81 10.06
CA VAL A 17 -2.43 -8.76 8.84
C VAL A 17 -1.84 -7.78 7.83
N ARG A 18 -1.47 -6.57 8.28
CA ARG A 18 -0.78 -5.58 7.44
C ARG A 18 0.52 -6.15 6.86
N ASN A 19 1.36 -6.75 7.69
CA ASN A 19 2.67 -7.27 7.25
C ASN A 19 2.51 -8.38 6.20
N ILE A 20 1.52 -9.27 6.36
CA ILE A 20 1.26 -10.35 5.39
C ILE A 20 0.86 -9.74 4.05
N PHE A 21 -0.08 -8.79 4.06
CA PHE A 21 -0.52 -8.12 2.84
C PHE A 21 0.61 -7.32 2.17
N GLU A 22 1.46 -6.66 2.96
CA GLU A 22 2.64 -5.97 2.49
C GLU A 22 3.67 -6.92 1.86
N ASN A 23 3.84 -8.10 2.45
CA ASN A 23 4.73 -9.12 1.92
C ASN A 23 4.20 -9.68 0.59
N ILE A 24 2.90 -9.90 0.46
CA ILE A 24 2.28 -10.32 -0.81
C ILE A 24 2.40 -9.20 -1.86
N GLY A 25 2.19 -7.95 -1.45
CA GLY A 25 2.31 -6.78 -2.32
C GLY A 25 3.72 -6.57 -2.87
N SER A 26 4.75 -7.15 -2.25
CA SER A 26 6.14 -7.03 -2.71
C SER A 26 6.35 -7.58 -4.12
N ILE A 27 5.64 -8.64 -4.53
CA ILE A 27 5.74 -9.22 -5.88
C ILE A 27 5.42 -8.17 -6.95
N ARG A 28 4.37 -7.38 -6.71
CA ARG A 28 3.96 -6.30 -7.60
C ARG A 28 5.03 -5.22 -7.67
N ARG A 29 5.60 -4.84 -6.52
CA ARG A 29 6.66 -3.84 -6.42
C ARG A 29 7.92 -4.31 -7.15
N ILE A 30 8.31 -5.58 -7.00
CA ILE A 30 9.44 -6.20 -7.70
C ILE A 30 9.29 -6.08 -9.22
N LEU A 31 8.09 -6.40 -9.73
CA LEU A 31 7.78 -6.29 -11.16
C LEU A 31 7.80 -4.83 -11.62
N ASN A 32 7.18 -3.91 -10.88
CA ASN A 32 7.18 -2.49 -11.22
C ASN A 32 8.59 -1.90 -11.20
N LEU A 33 9.41 -2.21 -10.19
CA LEU A 33 10.81 -1.78 -10.12
C LEU A 33 11.62 -2.30 -11.31
N ALA A 34 11.41 -3.56 -11.73
CA ALA A 34 12.04 -4.12 -12.91
C ALA A 34 11.59 -3.41 -14.20
N LEU A 35 10.28 -3.14 -14.34
CA LEU A 35 9.71 -2.41 -15.48
C LEU A 35 10.15 -0.94 -15.54
N GLN A 36 10.48 -0.35 -14.40
CA GLN A 36 11.08 0.99 -14.28
C GLN A 36 12.59 0.99 -14.56
N GLY A 37 13.23 -0.17 -14.79
CA GLY A 37 14.67 -0.32 -15.00
C GLY A 37 15.51 -0.24 -13.71
N ARG A 38 14.87 -0.23 -12.54
CA ARG A 38 15.50 -0.13 -11.21
C ARG A 38 15.87 -1.53 -10.68
N PHE A 39 16.78 -2.22 -11.35
CA PHE A 39 17.10 -3.63 -11.03
C PHE A 39 17.71 -3.84 -9.64
N ASN A 40 18.55 -2.91 -9.15
CA ASN A 40 19.10 -2.99 -7.79
C ASN A 40 17.99 -2.94 -6.74
N ASP A 41 17.05 -2.03 -6.93
CA ASP A 41 15.90 -1.83 -6.06
C ASP A 41 14.94 -3.03 -6.12
N SER A 42 14.71 -3.58 -7.32
CA SER A 42 13.95 -4.82 -7.52
C SER A 42 14.58 -6.01 -6.77
N GLY A 43 15.92 -6.14 -6.83
CA GLY A 43 16.67 -7.13 -6.06
C GLY A 43 16.58 -6.92 -4.54
N GLN A 44 16.58 -5.67 -4.08
CA GLN A 44 16.39 -5.34 -2.67
C GLN A 44 15.00 -5.75 -2.17
N GLU A 45 13.95 -5.46 -2.94
CA GLU A 45 12.57 -5.84 -2.61
C GLU A 45 12.36 -7.36 -2.65
N LEU A 46 13.01 -8.07 -3.58
CA LEU A 46 13.10 -9.53 -3.59
C LEU A 46 13.76 -10.05 -2.29
N GLY A 47 14.86 -9.44 -1.87
CA GLY A 47 15.51 -9.75 -0.60
C GLY A 47 14.55 -9.57 0.59
N ARG A 48 13.78 -8.47 0.64
CA ARG A 48 12.76 -8.26 1.68
C ARG A 48 11.72 -9.36 1.69
N PHE A 49 11.18 -9.71 0.52
CA PHE A 49 10.17 -10.77 0.40
C PHE A 49 10.67 -12.10 0.94
N VAL A 50 11.88 -12.50 0.55
CA VAL A 50 12.51 -13.75 1.02
C VAL A 50 12.70 -13.70 2.53
N ILE A 51 13.27 -12.63 3.07
CA ILE A 51 13.53 -12.50 4.50
C ILE A 51 12.22 -12.56 5.30
N ASN A 52 11.20 -11.81 4.89
CA ASN A 52 9.91 -11.80 5.58
C ASN A 52 9.16 -13.12 5.46
N THR A 53 9.33 -13.84 4.35
CA THR A 53 8.71 -15.16 4.17
C THR A 53 9.36 -16.22 5.05
N PHE A 54 10.69 -16.27 5.12
CA PHE A 54 11.41 -17.30 5.87
C PHE A 54 11.59 -16.96 7.36
N PHE A 55 12.04 -15.75 7.66
CA PHE A 55 12.34 -15.31 9.03
C PHE A 55 11.16 -14.55 9.67
N GLY A 56 10.23 -14.07 8.87
CA GLY A 56 9.02 -13.38 9.32
C GLY A 56 7.77 -14.25 9.43
N LEU A 57 7.91 -15.58 9.46
CA LEU A 57 6.79 -16.54 9.51
C LEU A 57 5.78 -16.32 8.38
N GLY A 58 6.23 -16.30 7.12
CA GLY A 58 5.37 -16.08 5.95
C GLY A 58 4.91 -14.64 5.76
N GLY A 59 5.59 -13.68 6.39
CA GLY A 59 5.21 -12.25 6.37
C GLY A 59 4.36 -11.81 7.55
N PHE A 60 4.13 -12.65 8.55
CA PHE A 60 3.49 -12.25 9.81
C PHE A 60 4.28 -11.13 10.53
N ILE A 61 5.61 -11.19 10.43
CA ILE A 61 6.55 -10.23 11.01
C ILE A 61 7.38 -9.59 9.90
N ASP A 62 7.50 -8.26 9.89
CA ASP A 62 8.47 -7.57 9.03
C ASP A 62 9.88 -7.69 9.64
N ALA A 63 10.59 -8.74 9.24
CA ALA A 63 11.95 -9.04 9.71
C ALA A 63 13.02 -8.30 8.88
N ALA A 64 12.72 -7.93 7.64
CA ALA A 64 13.67 -7.33 6.70
C ALA A 64 14.42 -6.07 7.21
N PRO A 65 13.79 -5.13 7.95
CA PRO A 65 14.49 -3.99 8.53
C PRO A 65 15.61 -4.38 9.49
N SER A 66 15.45 -5.48 10.24
CA SER A 66 16.49 -6.00 11.14
C SER A 66 17.73 -6.52 10.40
N PHE A 67 17.60 -6.83 9.11
CA PHE A 67 18.69 -7.22 8.22
C PHE A 67 19.23 -6.03 7.39
N GLY A 68 18.82 -4.79 7.70
CA GLY A 68 19.28 -3.59 7.00
C GLY A 68 18.64 -3.38 5.62
N VAL A 69 17.59 -4.12 5.29
CA VAL A 69 16.91 -4.00 4.00
C VAL A 69 15.70 -3.08 4.17
N GLY A 70 15.72 -1.89 3.57
CA GLY A 70 14.64 -0.89 3.67
C GLY A 70 13.52 -1.12 2.65
N LYS A 71 12.28 -0.71 2.99
CA LYS A 71 11.11 -0.84 2.10
C LYS A 71 11.21 0.17 0.96
N LEU A 72 10.89 -0.27 -0.25
CA LEU A 72 10.79 0.58 -1.42
C LEU A 72 9.33 0.68 -1.86
N GLU A 73 8.95 1.82 -2.41
CA GLU A 73 7.63 2.00 -3.02
C GLU A 73 7.76 2.00 -4.54
N ALA A 74 6.85 1.26 -5.18
CA ALA A 74 6.74 1.17 -6.63
C ALA A 74 5.34 0.69 -7.02
N ASP A 75 4.64 1.47 -7.82
CA ASP A 75 3.31 1.17 -8.33
C ASP A 75 3.28 1.32 -9.86
N THR A 76 2.20 0.83 -10.48
CA THR A 76 2.05 0.85 -11.94
C THR A 76 1.87 2.29 -12.47
N GLY A 77 1.37 3.22 -11.66
CA GLY A 77 1.29 4.64 -12.02
C GLY A 77 2.66 5.26 -12.21
N GLN A 78 3.58 5.01 -11.28
CA GLN A 78 4.99 5.38 -11.38
C GLN A 78 5.66 4.72 -12.58
N THR A 79 5.38 3.43 -12.82
CA THR A 79 5.89 2.71 -14.00
C THR A 79 5.45 3.41 -15.28
N PHE A 80 4.16 3.70 -15.46
CA PHE A 80 3.68 4.45 -16.63
C PHE A 80 4.33 5.84 -16.74
N GLY A 81 4.62 6.50 -15.61
CA GLY A 81 5.40 7.73 -15.58
C GLY A 81 6.78 7.60 -16.21
N VAL A 82 7.52 6.54 -15.88
CA VAL A 82 8.84 6.25 -16.47
C VAL A 82 8.76 6.04 -17.99
N TRP A 83 7.66 5.44 -18.47
CA TRP A 83 7.41 5.21 -19.89
C TRP A 83 6.79 6.42 -20.63
N GLY A 84 6.74 7.59 -19.99
CA GLY A 84 6.33 8.84 -20.63
C GLY A 84 4.83 9.16 -20.55
N ALA A 85 4.05 8.40 -19.79
CA ALA A 85 2.69 8.79 -19.47
C ALA A 85 2.71 9.95 -18.47
N GLY A 86 2.29 11.14 -18.91
CA GLY A 86 2.11 12.28 -18.03
C GLY A 86 1.06 11.98 -16.95
N PRO A 87 1.16 12.60 -15.75
CA PRO A 87 0.22 12.36 -14.65
C PRO A 87 -1.24 12.67 -15.02
N GLY A 88 -1.46 13.63 -15.92
CA GLY A 88 -2.79 14.13 -16.25
C GLY A 88 -3.40 14.96 -15.10
N PRO A 89 -4.71 15.26 -15.17
CA PRO A 89 -5.41 16.00 -14.12
C PRO A 89 -5.35 15.30 -12.76
N TYR A 90 -5.34 16.09 -11.70
CA TYR A 90 -5.42 15.60 -10.32
C TYR A 90 -6.87 15.25 -9.99
N LEU A 91 -7.10 14.06 -9.43
CA LEU A 91 -8.42 13.56 -9.03
C LEU A 91 -8.49 13.44 -7.51
N VAL A 92 -9.63 13.86 -6.96
CA VAL A 92 -9.99 13.61 -5.56
C VAL A 92 -11.31 12.86 -5.60
N LEU A 93 -11.25 11.54 -5.37
CA LEU A 93 -12.41 10.66 -5.40
C LEU A 93 -12.84 10.28 -3.98
N PRO A 94 -14.15 10.14 -3.71
CA PRO A 94 -14.62 9.66 -2.41
C PRO A 94 -13.97 8.30 -2.09
N LEU A 95 -13.46 8.15 -0.85
CA LEU A 95 -12.84 6.93 -0.31
C LEU A 95 -11.45 6.55 -0.86
N LEU A 96 -10.94 7.24 -1.88
CA LEU A 96 -9.61 7.00 -2.42
C LEU A 96 -8.64 8.12 -2.01
N PRO A 97 -7.33 7.82 -1.91
CA PRO A 97 -6.34 8.88 -1.72
C PRO A 97 -6.34 9.84 -2.92
N PRO A 98 -5.87 11.07 -2.73
CA PRO A 98 -5.64 12.00 -3.83
C PRO A 98 -4.68 11.35 -4.85
N LEU A 99 -5.08 11.30 -6.12
CA LEU A 99 -4.36 10.55 -7.14
C LEU A 99 -4.53 11.20 -8.51
N THR A 100 -3.56 11.06 -9.39
CA THR A 100 -3.67 11.60 -10.76
C THR A 100 -4.45 10.65 -11.66
N VAL A 101 -4.95 11.10 -12.82
CA VAL A 101 -5.62 10.20 -13.80
C VAL A 101 -4.72 9.01 -14.15
N ARG A 102 -3.42 9.23 -14.35
CA ARG A 102 -2.45 8.17 -14.59
C ARG A 102 -2.39 7.18 -13.43
N ASP A 103 -2.32 7.69 -12.20
CA ASP A 103 -2.25 6.85 -11.01
C ASP A 103 -3.57 6.10 -10.78
N ALA A 104 -4.72 6.64 -11.22
CA ALA A 104 -6.00 5.93 -11.22
C ALA A 104 -5.96 4.70 -12.12
N PHE A 105 -5.42 4.85 -13.33
CA PHE A 105 -5.21 3.73 -14.24
C PHE A 105 -4.15 2.76 -13.70
N GLY A 106 -3.06 3.28 -13.14
CA GLY A 106 -2.03 2.49 -12.47
C GLY A 106 -2.63 1.63 -11.35
N TYR A 107 -3.43 2.23 -10.48
CA TYR A 107 -4.13 1.55 -9.39
C TYR A 107 -5.10 0.47 -9.90
N ALA A 108 -5.80 0.70 -11.01
CA ALA A 108 -6.67 -0.32 -11.62
C ALA A 108 -5.86 -1.51 -12.14
N PHE A 109 -4.74 -1.26 -12.81
CA PHE A 109 -3.83 -2.33 -13.27
C PHE A 109 -3.17 -3.06 -12.11
N ASP A 110 -2.69 -2.33 -11.10
CA ASP A 110 -2.20 -2.91 -9.86
C ASP A 110 -3.31 -3.75 -9.23
N SER A 111 -4.57 -3.33 -9.20
CA SER A 111 -5.63 -4.19 -8.66
C SER A 111 -5.75 -5.52 -9.41
N VAL A 112 -5.64 -5.53 -10.74
CA VAL A 112 -5.67 -6.77 -11.55
C VAL A 112 -4.45 -7.66 -11.28
N LEU A 113 -3.29 -7.09 -11.01
CA LEU A 113 -2.09 -7.88 -10.69
C LEU A 113 -2.15 -8.51 -9.29
N ASP A 114 -3.23 -8.29 -8.51
CA ASP A 114 -3.27 -8.72 -7.10
C ASP A 114 -3.63 -10.19 -7.09
N PRO A 115 -2.78 -11.10 -6.59
CA PRO A 115 -3.17 -12.49 -6.50
C PRO A 115 -4.45 -12.66 -5.67
N VAL A 116 -4.78 -11.74 -4.75
CA VAL A 116 -6.05 -11.74 -4.00
C VAL A 116 -7.26 -11.60 -4.92
N VAL A 117 -7.17 -10.83 -6.01
CA VAL A 117 -8.28 -10.64 -6.97
C VAL A 117 -8.54 -11.90 -7.79
N TRP A 118 -7.52 -12.72 -8.03
CA TRP A 118 -7.66 -13.98 -8.78
C TRP A 118 -8.20 -15.12 -7.92
N VAL A 119 -7.99 -15.07 -6.61
CA VAL A 119 -8.31 -16.18 -5.69
C VAL A 119 -9.58 -15.90 -4.87
N ALA A 120 -10.02 -14.64 -4.76
CA ALA A 120 -11.14 -14.25 -3.93
C ALA A 120 -12.27 -13.55 -4.73
N PRO A 121 -13.55 -13.75 -4.36
CA PRO A 121 -14.66 -13.07 -5.00
C PRO A 121 -14.59 -11.55 -4.78
N PHE A 122 -15.21 -10.78 -5.68
CA PHE A 122 -15.19 -9.31 -5.66
C PHE A 122 -15.58 -8.70 -4.31
N THR A 123 -16.52 -9.34 -3.58
CA THR A 123 -16.91 -8.93 -2.23
C THR A 123 -15.76 -9.01 -1.22
N THR A 124 -14.90 -10.03 -1.33
CA THR A 124 -13.72 -10.20 -0.46
C THR A 124 -12.65 -9.19 -0.81
N VAL A 125 -12.44 -8.89 -2.10
CA VAL A 125 -11.52 -7.84 -2.54
C VAL A 125 -11.95 -6.48 -1.98
N LEU A 126 -13.23 -6.14 -2.12
CA LEU A 126 -13.79 -4.92 -1.53
C LEU A 126 -13.64 -4.89 -0.01
N ALA A 127 -13.88 -6.02 0.67
CA ALA A 127 -13.74 -6.12 2.11
C ALA A 127 -12.27 -5.94 2.55
N VAL A 128 -11.31 -6.53 1.84
CA VAL A 128 -9.87 -6.38 2.12
C VAL A 128 -9.41 -4.94 1.87
N THR A 129 -9.85 -4.31 0.79
CA THR A 129 -9.52 -2.91 0.52
C THR A 129 -10.13 -1.99 1.58
N ALA A 130 -11.39 -2.20 1.95
CA ALA A 130 -12.04 -1.46 3.02
C ALA A 130 -11.32 -1.66 4.36
N GLU A 131 -10.93 -2.90 4.68
CA GLU A 131 -10.18 -3.23 5.90
C GLU A 131 -8.81 -2.54 5.91
N ARG A 132 -8.06 -2.55 4.80
CA ARG A 132 -6.80 -1.81 4.66
C ARG A 132 -6.97 -0.32 4.90
N THR A 133 -7.93 0.32 4.24
CA THR A 133 -8.20 1.76 4.42
C THR A 133 -8.61 2.09 5.85
N ILE A 134 -9.44 1.24 6.47
CA ILE A 134 -9.87 1.42 7.86
C ILE A 134 -8.69 1.24 8.83
N ASN A 135 -7.86 0.23 8.60
CA ASN A 135 -6.70 -0.10 9.42
C ASN A 135 -5.63 0.99 9.34
N GLU A 136 -5.31 1.49 8.14
CA GLU A 136 -4.39 2.62 7.94
C GLU A 136 -4.87 3.89 8.63
N ARG A 137 -6.17 4.19 8.54
CA ARG A 137 -6.77 5.32 9.27
C ARG A 137 -6.76 5.13 10.78
N ALA A 138 -6.95 3.90 11.27
CA ALA A 138 -6.90 3.59 12.69
C ALA A 138 -5.47 3.79 13.25
N MET A 139 -4.45 3.31 12.54
CA MET A 139 -3.06 3.43 12.98
C MET A 139 -2.48 4.84 12.90
N ASN A 140 -3.06 5.72 12.08
CA ASN A 140 -2.61 7.12 11.92
C ASN A 140 -3.66 8.13 12.44
N LEU A 141 -4.55 7.70 13.33
CA LEU A 141 -5.71 8.50 13.73
C LEU A 141 -5.31 9.84 14.38
N GLU A 142 -4.26 9.83 15.19
CA GLU A 142 -3.71 11.01 15.89
C GLU A 142 -3.13 12.04 14.90
N PHE A 143 -2.36 11.58 13.90
CA PHE A 143 -1.86 12.44 12.81
C PHE A 143 -2.99 13.11 12.03
N PHE A 144 -4.05 12.38 11.70
CA PHE A 144 -5.19 12.95 10.98
C PHE A 144 -5.95 13.98 11.82
N GLN A 145 -6.09 13.76 13.12
CA GLN A 145 -6.74 14.70 14.04
C GLN A 145 -5.93 15.98 14.20
N ASP A 146 -4.60 15.87 14.36
CA ASP A 146 -3.71 17.03 14.46
C ASP A 146 -3.74 17.89 13.19
N VAL A 147 -3.76 17.26 12.01
CA VAL A 147 -3.89 17.98 10.73
C VAL A 147 -5.25 18.68 10.67
N GLU A 148 -6.35 17.99 10.98
CA GLU A 148 -7.70 18.57 10.97
C GLU A 148 -7.85 19.76 11.94
N GLU A 149 -7.22 19.73 13.10
CA GLU A 149 -7.24 20.84 14.06
C GLU A 149 -6.34 22.03 13.64
N THR A 150 -5.30 21.77 12.85
CA THR A 150 -4.30 22.78 12.46
C THR A 150 -4.65 23.50 11.14
N VAL A 151 -5.34 22.84 10.20
CA VAL A 151 -5.65 23.45 8.89
C VAL A 151 -7.08 24.02 8.84
N LEU A 152 -7.20 25.31 8.51
CA LEU A 152 -8.48 26.00 8.27
C LEU A 152 -9.24 25.45 7.05
N ASP A 153 -8.52 24.86 6.08
CA ASP A 153 -9.08 24.20 4.89
C ASP A 153 -8.24 22.95 4.52
N LEU A 154 -8.78 21.79 4.90
CA LEU A 154 -8.19 20.47 4.67
C LEU A 154 -7.91 20.19 3.19
N TYR A 155 -8.67 20.80 2.26
CA TYR A 155 -8.52 20.54 0.83
C TYR A 155 -7.23 21.15 0.25
N SER A 156 -6.76 22.25 0.85
CA SER A 156 -5.56 22.96 0.42
C SER A 156 -4.27 22.28 0.88
N ALA A 157 -4.30 21.59 2.02
CA ALA A 157 -3.15 20.86 2.57
C ALA A 157 -2.89 19.50 1.90
N VAL A 158 -3.88 18.97 1.18
CA VAL A 158 -3.87 17.61 0.64
C VAL A 158 -3.47 17.56 -0.84
N ARG A 159 -3.46 18.71 -1.54
CA ARG A 159 -3.06 18.81 -2.95
C ARG A 159 -1.55 18.88 -3.14
#